data_AF-A0A8J5WEC2-F1
#
_entry.id   AF-A0A8J5WEC2-F1
#
_cell.length_a   1.000
_cell.length_b   1.000
_cell.length_c   1.000
_cell.angle_alpha   90.00
_cell.angle_beta   90.00
_cell.angle_gamma   90.00
#
_symmetry.space_group_name_H-M   'P 1'
#
loop_
_entity.id
_entity.type
_entity.pdbx_description
1 polymer ?
#
loop_
_entity_poly.entity_id
_entity_poly.type
_entity_poly.pdbx_seq_one_letter_code
_entity_poly.pdbx_strand_id
1 'polypeptide(L)'
;MDHVGSVEETVVTERIRRKLEEVNAAAQKHLAGVQDHVNFTMQQAYFRCAYECFDRRRSQEMINNCVENCSVPVLTANNVVETEMAKFQVLPVSCTYDLSLLVIDIISYYLLSQ
;
A
#
# COMPACT_ATOMS: atom_id res chain seq x y z
N MET A 1 -0.62 -9.17 52.16
CA MET A 1 -0.29 -10.26 51.22
C MET A 1 -0.59 -9.73 49.83
N ASP A 2 0.11 -8.68 49.40
CA ASP A 2 -0.36 -7.83 48.28
C ASP A 2 0.77 -7.40 47.31
N HIS A 3 2.00 -7.85 47.57
CA HIS A 3 3.15 -7.53 46.70
C HIS A 3 3.31 -8.50 45.52
N VAL A 4 2.65 -9.65 45.54
CA VAL A 4 2.75 -10.66 44.48
C VAL A 4 1.84 -10.31 43.29
N GLY A 5 0.64 -9.78 43.55
CA GLY A 5 -0.32 -9.38 42.49
C GLY A 5 0.16 -8.19 41.64
N SER A 6 0.88 -7.24 42.25
CA SER A 6 1.44 -6.08 41.53
C SER A 6 2.58 -6.47 40.57
N VAL A 7 3.38 -7.48 40.93
CA VAL A 7 4.49 -7.98 40.09
C VAL A 7 3.95 -8.81 38.93
N GLU A 8 2.91 -9.62 39.14
CA GLU A 8 2.24 -10.33 38.03
C GLU A 8 1.57 -9.36 37.05
N GLU A 9 0.92 -8.31 37.53
CA GLU A 9 0.29 -7.29 36.68
C GLU A 9 1.31 -6.51 35.84
N THR A 10 2.48 -6.17 36.40
CA THR A 10 3.57 -5.55 35.63
C THR A 10 4.16 -6.52 34.60
N VAL A 11 4.31 -7.80 34.94
CA VAL A 11 4.82 -8.84 34.02
C VAL A 11 3.83 -9.10 32.87
N VAL A 12 2.52 -9.08 33.14
CA VAL A 12 1.48 -9.23 32.11
C VAL A 12 1.44 -7.99 31.20
N THR A 13 1.49 -6.79 31.78
CA THR A 13 1.52 -5.53 31.02
C THR A 13 2.73 -5.46 30.09
N GLU A 14 3.90 -5.86 30.59
CA GLU A 14 5.14 -5.85 29.80
C GLU A 14 5.11 -6.88 28.66
N ARG A 15 4.48 -8.05 28.87
CA ARG A 15 4.24 -9.02 27.79
C ARG A 15 3.28 -8.48 26.74
N ILE A 16 2.21 -7.79 27.14
CA ILE A 16 1.26 -7.17 26.21
C ILE A 16 1.96 -6.08 25.39
N ARG A 17 2.75 -5.21 26.03
CA ARG A 17 3.53 -4.16 25.38
C ARG A 17 4.50 -4.73 24.35
N ARG A 18 5.24 -5.77 24.70
CA ARG A 18 6.20 -6.44 23.81
C ARG A 18 5.50 -7.11 22.62
N LYS A 19 4.34 -7.75 22.84
CA LYS A 19 3.52 -8.29 21.75
C LYS A 19 2.96 -7.21 20.84
N LEU A 20 2.58 -6.04 21.38
CA LEU A 20 2.12 -4.91 20.57
C LEU A 20 3.24 -4.39 19.65
N GLU A 21 4.46 -4.31 20.17
CA GLU A 21 5.65 -3.94 19.37
C GLU A 21 5.96 -4.96 18.28
N GLU A 22 5.88 -6.26 18.58
CA GLU A 22 6.06 -7.34 17.60
C GLU A 22 4.99 -7.30 16.50
N VAL A 23 3.71 -7.10 16.87
CA VAL A 23 2.61 -6.95 15.91
C VAL A 23 2.79 -5.71 15.05
N ASN A 24 3.19 -4.59 15.64
CA ASN A 24 3.45 -3.35 14.90
C ASN A 24 4.62 -3.51 13.91
N ALA A 25 5.72 -4.14 14.33
CA ALA A 25 6.86 -4.42 13.46
C ALA A 25 6.50 -5.38 12.31
N ALA A 26 5.70 -6.42 12.60
CA ALA A 26 5.18 -7.32 11.59
C ALA A 26 4.26 -6.59 10.60
N ALA A 27 3.33 -5.78 11.09
CA ALA A 27 2.44 -4.96 10.26
C ALA A 27 3.24 -4.03 9.34
N GLN A 28 4.23 -3.29 9.86
CA GLN A 28 5.10 -2.44 9.05
C GLN A 28 5.86 -3.20 7.97
N LYS A 29 6.34 -4.42 8.27
CA LYS A 29 7.01 -5.28 7.29
C LYS A 29 6.08 -5.71 6.15
N HIS A 30 4.81 -5.99 6.44
CA HIS A 30 3.82 -6.33 5.41
C HIS A 30 3.41 -5.10 4.58
N LEU A 31 3.20 -3.96 5.24
CA LEU A 31 2.89 -2.70 4.57
C LEU A 31 4.03 -2.26 3.63
N ALA A 32 5.29 -2.53 3.98
CA ALA A 32 6.43 -2.25 3.11
C ALA A 32 6.36 -3.01 1.77
N GLY A 33 5.97 -4.28 1.78
CA GLY A 33 5.81 -5.06 0.55
C GLY A 33 4.66 -4.57 -0.33
N VAL A 34 3.56 -4.13 0.28
CA VAL A 34 2.44 -3.51 -0.43
C VAL A 34 2.87 -2.18 -1.06
N GLN A 35 3.57 -1.34 -0.31
CA GLN A 35 4.05 -0.06 -0.81
C GLN A 35 5.00 -0.23 -2.01
N ASP A 36 5.92 -1.19 -1.93
CA ASP A 36 6.84 -1.51 -3.03
C ASP A 36 6.08 -1.99 -4.29
N HIS A 37 5.12 -2.89 -4.12
CA HIS A 37 4.28 -3.36 -5.23
C HIS A 37 3.47 -2.23 -5.87
N VAL A 38 2.85 -1.37 -5.06
CA VAL A 38 2.09 -0.21 -5.55
C VAL A 38 3.00 0.73 -6.33
N ASN A 39 4.18 1.06 -5.79
CA ASN A 39 5.16 1.89 -6.48
C ASN A 39 5.60 1.28 -7.81
N PHE A 40 5.90 -0.02 -7.82
CA PHE A 40 6.29 -0.74 -9.03
C PHE A 40 5.18 -0.72 -10.10
N THR A 41 3.97 -1.11 -9.73
CA THR A 41 2.82 -1.20 -10.64
C THR A 41 2.43 0.18 -11.20
N MET A 42 2.52 1.22 -10.38
CA MET A 42 2.30 2.60 -10.81
C MET A 42 3.33 3.09 -11.81
N GLN A 43 4.61 2.85 -11.53
CA GLN A 43 5.68 3.21 -12.46
C GLN A 43 5.53 2.46 -13.78
N GLN A 44 5.20 1.16 -13.73
CA GLN A 44 4.95 0.34 -14.91
C GLN A 44 3.78 0.90 -15.74
N ALA A 45 2.66 1.25 -15.10
CA ALA A 45 1.49 1.83 -15.77
C ALA A 45 1.81 3.19 -16.40
N TYR A 46 2.54 4.06 -15.68
CA TYR A 46 2.98 5.35 -16.21
C TYR A 46 3.81 5.19 -17.49
N PHE A 47 4.83 4.32 -17.46
CA PHE A 47 5.68 4.09 -18.63
C PHE A 47 4.93 3.45 -19.79
N ARG A 48 3.96 2.57 -19.51
CA ARG A 48 3.08 2.00 -20.54
C ARG A 48 2.23 3.08 -21.23
N CYS A 49 1.56 3.93 -20.46
CA CYS A 49 0.76 5.05 -20.98
C CYS A 49 1.64 6.03 -21.78
N ALA A 50 2.80 6.41 -21.23
CA ALA A 50 3.71 7.33 -21.92
C ALA A 50 4.20 6.74 -23.25
N TYR A 51 4.49 5.44 -23.30
CA TYR A 51 4.86 4.75 -24.53
C TYR A 51 3.75 4.81 -25.59
N GLU A 52 2.49 4.62 -25.20
CA GLU A 52 1.33 4.70 -26.11
C GLU A 52 1.09 6.12 -26.64
N CYS A 53 1.55 7.17 -25.94
CA CYS A 53 1.47 8.56 -26.40
C CYS A 53 2.42 8.88 -27.57
N PHE A 54 3.51 8.12 -27.78
CA PHE A 54 4.48 8.39 -28.84
C PHE A 54 4.00 7.91 -30.21
N ASP A 55 3.27 8.78 -30.92
CA ASP A 55 2.77 8.54 -32.28
C ASP A 55 3.34 9.55 -33.27
N ARG A 56 3.93 9.05 -34.37
CA ARG A 56 4.49 9.88 -35.46
C ARG A 56 3.44 10.75 -36.18
N ARG A 57 2.15 10.45 -36.03
CA ARG A 57 1.05 11.22 -36.62
C ARG A 57 0.65 12.42 -35.75
N ARG A 58 1.13 12.49 -34.50
CA ARG A 58 0.78 13.54 -33.55
C ARG A 58 1.83 14.64 -33.53
N SER A 59 1.40 15.87 -33.24
CA SER A 59 2.31 16.98 -32.97
C SER A 59 2.96 16.81 -31.60
N GLN A 60 4.12 17.46 -31.40
CA GLN A 60 4.83 17.43 -30.11
C GLN A 60 3.95 17.89 -28.94
N GLU A 61 3.11 18.91 -29.15
CA GLU A 61 2.17 19.42 -28.15
C GLU A 61 1.14 18.37 -27.73
N MET A 62 0.58 17.61 -28.70
CA MET A 62 -0.36 16.54 -28.40
C MET A 62 0.31 15.37 -27.68
N ILE A 63 1.57 15.06 -27.99
CA ILE A 63 2.33 14.03 -27.28
C ILE A 63 2.58 14.47 -25.84
N ASN A 64 3.02 15.71 -25.62
CA ASN A 64 3.30 16.24 -24.29
C ASN A 64 2.02 16.25 -23.41
N ASN A 65 0.90 16.75 -23.94
CA ASN A 65 -0.37 16.76 -23.22
C ASN A 65 -0.86 15.32 -22.89
N CYS A 66 -0.67 14.38 -23.81
CA CYS A 66 -0.98 12.96 -23.55
C CYS A 66 -0.15 12.41 -22.37
N VAL A 67 1.17 12.64 -22.37
CA VAL A 67 2.07 12.15 -21.32
C VAL A 67 1.80 12.79 -19.95
N GLU A 68 1.42 14.08 -19.92
CA GLU A 68 1.05 14.77 -18.67
C GLU A 68 -0.16 14.10 -17.98
N ASN A 69 -1.13 13.63 -18.77
CA ASN A 69 -2.32 12.94 -18.27
C ASN A 69 -2.05 11.51 -17.76
N CYS A 70 -0.93 10.89 -18.13
CA CYS A 70 -0.56 9.55 -17.64
C CYS A 70 -0.28 9.52 -16.12
N SER A 71 -0.05 10.67 -15.49
CA SER A 71 0.20 10.78 -14.04
C SER A 71 -1.09 10.77 -13.21
N VAL A 72 -2.25 11.09 -13.81
CA VAL A 72 -3.54 11.23 -13.09
C VAL A 72 -4.04 9.89 -12.53
N PRO A 73 -4.11 8.79 -13.31
CA PRO A 73 -4.58 7.49 -12.80
C PRO A 73 -3.69 6.97 -11.67
N VAL A 74 -2.38 7.26 -11.75
CA VAL A 74 -1.40 6.92 -10.73
C VAL A 74 -1.73 7.68 -9.44
N LEU A 75 -1.86 9.00 -9.48
CA LEU A 75 -2.16 9.79 -8.28
C LEU A 75 -3.50 9.42 -7.61
N THR A 76 -4.52 9.06 -8.39
CA THR A 76 -5.80 8.59 -7.87
C THR A 76 -5.66 7.23 -7.17
N ALA A 77 -4.93 6.28 -7.75
CA ALA A 77 -4.70 4.98 -7.13
C ALA A 77 -3.89 5.07 -5.83
N ASN A 78 -2.92 6.00 -5.74
CA ASN A 78 -2.11 6.17 -4.52
C ASN A 78 -2.95 6.61 -3.33
N ASN A 79 -3.86 7.58 -3.55
CA ASN A 79 -4.75 8.06 -2.49
C ASN A 79 -5.68 6.96 -1.96
N VAL A 80 -6.15 6.07 -2.83
CA VAL A 80 -6.99 4.93 -2.43
C VAL A 80 -6.16 3.95 -1.59
N VAL A 81 -4.94 3.63 -2.02
CA VAL A 81 -4.01 2.77 -1.27
C VAL A 81 -3.72 3.32 0.11
N GLU A 82 -3.30 4.59 0.21
CA GLU A 82 -2.98 5.21 1.49
C GLU A 82 -4.18 5.21 2.44
N THR A 83 -5.37 5.51 1.92
CA THR A 83 -6.62 5.53 2.69
C THR A 83 -6.99 4.15 3.22
N GLU A 84 -6.83 3.11 2.41
CA GLU A 84 -7.13 1.74 2.81
C GLU A 84 -6.03 1.18 3.72
N MET A 85 -4.75 1.43 3.44
CA MET A 85 -3.61 1.04 4.30
C MET A 85 -3.70 1.67 5.70
N ALA A 86 -4.18 2.91 5.81
CA ALA A 86 -4.41 3.55 7.11
C ALA A 86 -5.47 2.83 7.97
N LYS A 87 -6.45 2.18 7.35
CA LYS A 87 -7.51 1.42 8.05
C LYS A 87 -7.05 0.03 8.49
N PHE A 88 -5.99 -0.52 7.87
CA PHE A 88 -5.56 -1.90 8.10
C PHE A 88 -4.61 -2.12 9.29
N GLN A 89 -4.22 -1.05 10.00
CA GLN A 89 -3.35 -1.14 11.19
C GLN A 89 -3.99 -1.83 12.41
N VAL A 90 -5.26 -2.24 12.33
CA VAL A 90 -6.05 -2.75 13.47
C VAL A 90 -6.33 -4.26 13.42
N LEU A 91 -5.98 -4.95 12.32
CA LEU A 91 -6.33 -6.36 12.12
C LEU A 91 -5.16 -7.33 12.38
N PRO A 92 -5.42 -8.56 12.88
CA PRO A 92 -4.41 -9.58 13.05
C PRO A 92 -3.73 -9.93 11.72
N VAL A 93 -2.41 -10.08 11.76
CA VAL A 93 -1.50 -10.30 10.61
C VAL A 93 -1.95 -11.44 9.68
N SER A 94 -2.68 -12.45 10.16
CA SER A 94 -3.17 -13.54 9.30
C SER A 94 -4.23 -13.08 8.28
N CYS A 95 -4.96 -11.99 8.52
CA CYS A 95 -5.90 -11.41 7.56
C CYS A 95 -5.26 -10.38 6.62
N THR A 96 -4.04 -9.90 6.91
CA THR A 96 -3.39 -8.87 6.08
C THR A 96 -2.85 -9.43 4.76
N TYR A 97 -2.47 -10.71 4.72
CA TYR A 97 -1.94 -11.35 3.51
C TYR A 97 -3.00 -11.49 2.41
N ASP A 98 -4.18 -12.03 2.73
CA ASP A 98 -5.28 -12.21 1.77
C ASP A 98 -5.85 -10.87 1.29
N LEU A 99 -5.93 -9.87 2.17
CA LEU A 99 -6.43 -8.55 1.77
C LEU A 99 -5.40 -7.74 0.98
N SER A 100 -4.09 -7.90 1.25
CA SER A 100 -3.05 -7.26 0.44
C SER A 100 -3.04 -7.77 -1.00
N LEU A 101 -3.30 -9.06 -1.22
CA LEU A 101 -3.54 -9.61 -2.56
C LEU A 101 -4.79 -9.02 -3.20
N LEU A 102 -5.88 -8.87 -2.44
CA LEU A 102 -7.11 -8.25 -2.96
C LEU A 102 -6.92 -6.78 -3.37
N VAL A 103 -6.15 -6.01 -2.60
CA VAL A 103 -5.80 -4.62 -2.91
C VAL A 103 -4.90 -4.57 -4.16
N ILE A 104 -3.93 -5.48 -4.26
CA ILE A 104 -3.08 -5.63 -5.45
C ILE A 104 -3.91 -5.99 -6.70
N ASP A 105 -4.87 -6.90 -6.57
CA ASP A 105 -5.76 -7.33 -7.65
C ASP A 105 -6.70 -6.20 -8.09
N ILE A 106 -7.27 -5.45 -7.14
CA ILE A 106 -8.13 -4.29 -7.43
C ILE A 106 -7.34 -3.20 -8.16
N ILE A 107 -6.12 -2.88 -7.70
CA ILE A 107 -5.26 -1.87 -8.32
C ILE A 107 -4.82 -2.33 -9.72
N SER A 108 -4.42 -3.59 -9.84
CA SER A 108 -4.05 -4.19 -11.13
C SER A 108 -5.23 -4.12 -12.10
N TYR A 109 -6.44 -4.50 -11.68
CA TYR A 109 -7.65 -4.42 -12.51
C TYR A 109 -7.97 -2.97 -12.93
N TYR A 110 -7.92 -2.01 -12.00
CA TYR A 110 -8.21 -0.60 -12.32
C TYR A 110 -7.16 0.04 -13.24
N LEU A 111 -5.89 -0.34 -13.12
CA LEU A 111 -4.79 0.20 -13.93
C LEU A 111 -4.65 -0.51 -15.30
N LEU A 112 -5.07 -1.77 -15.42
CA LEU A 112 -5.06 -2.52 -16.70
C LEU A 112 -6.34 -2.31 -17.54
N SER A 113 -7.43 -1.79 -16.95
CA SER A 113 -8.71 -1.58 -17.64
C SER A 113 -8.89 -0.17 -18.23
N GLN A 114 -7.88 0.71 -18.15
CA GLN A 114 -7.82 2.00 -18.85
C GLN A 114 -6.82 1.94 -20.01
#